data_AF-A0A9Q1MAM3-F1
#
_entry.id   AF-A0A9Q1MAM3-F1
#
_cell.length_a   1.000
_cell.length_b   1.000
_cell.length_c   1.000
_cell.angle_alpha   90.00
_cell.angle_beta   90.00
_cell.angle_gamma   90.00
#
_symmetry.space_group_name_H-M   'P 1'
#
loop_
_entity.id
_entity.type
_entity.pdbx_description
1 polymer ?
#
loop_
_entity_poly.entity_id
_entity_poly.type
_entity_poly.pdbx_seq_one_letter_code
_entity_poly.pdbx_strand_id
1 'polypeptide(L)'
;MCPLAPKRRQQLLHTLSSRSGNAVLGIPYALASLSFCKSFNLDLLKASATLTLAELWLSLGSSHAQSALAPIHGAFPVLLGHGGLELRARAFITEAKCYLADSSFSVSEEPEMVLEPLRQASEDLELLEYHKLAAEAFYLMAIVYDKLGQLDHREAAASSFRKHITAL
;
A
#
# COMPACT_ATOMS: atom_id res chain seq x y z
N MET A 1 -13.65 31.30 -8.09
CA MET A 1 -12.67 30.80 -7.08
C MET A 1 -12.43 29.31 -7.34
N CYS A 2 -11.23 28.91 -7.79
CA CYS A 2 -10.94 27.52 -8.14
C CYS A 2 -10.93 26.61 -6.89
N PRO A 3 -11.82 25.60 -6.78
CA PRO A 3 -11.89 24.70 -5.62
C PRO A 3 -10.75 23.66 -5.57
N LEU A 4 -9.77 23.74 -6.47
CA LEU A 4 -8.61 22.83 -6.54
C LEU A 4 -7.48 23.16 -5.55
N ALA A 5 -7.37 24.41 -5.08
CA ALA A 5 -6.28 24.85 -4.20
C ALA A 5 -6.28 24.20 -2.80
N PRO A 6 -7.42 24.01 -2.10
CA PRO A 6 -7.43 23.32 -0.80
C PRO A 6 -7.25 21.80 -0.93
N LYS A 7 -7.70 21.20 -2.04
CA LYS A 7 -7.60 19.75 -2.32
C LYS A 7 -6.16 19.27 -2.43
N ARG A 8 -5.33 19.99 -3.21
CA ARG A 8 -3.90 19.68 -3.31
C ARG A 8 -3.15 19.96 -2.01
N ARG A 9 -3.56 20.98 -1.24
CA ARG A 9 -2.91 21.34 0.04
C ARG A 9 -3.03 20.26 1.10
N GLN A 10 -4.21 19.65 1.28
CA GLN A 10 -4.38 18.58 2.27
C GLN A 10 -3.67 17.29 1.85
N GLN A 11 -3.72 16.96 0.56
CA GLN A 11 -3.00 15.82 0.00
C GLN A 11 -1.48 16.00 0.11
N LEU A 12 -0.97 17.23 -0.10
CA LEU A 12 0.43 17.61 0.14
C LEU A 12 0.82 17.50 1.61
N LEU A 13 0.05 18.06 2.54
CA LEU A 13 0.31 18.00 3.99
C LEU A 13 0.36 16.57 4.51
N HIS A 14 -0.51 15.72 3.98
CA HIS A 14 -0.56 14.29 4.30
C HIS A 14 0.62 13.50 3.68
N THR A 15 1.00 13.77 2.44
CA THR A 15 2.24 13.20 1.86
C THR A 15 3.49 13.69 2.58
N LEU A 16 3.47 14.90 3.15
CA LEU A 16 4.54 15.43 4.00
C LEU A 16 4.59 14.75 5.37
N SER A 17 3.44 14.47 6.00
CA SER A 17 3.42 13.78 7.31
C SER A 17 3.75 12.29 7.20
N SER A 18 3.32 11.62 6.12
CA SER A 18 3.73 10.25 5.80
C SER A 18 5.23 10.17 5.52
N ARG A 19 5.82 11.19 4.88
CA ARG A 19 7.28 11.32 4.71
C ARG A 19 8.02 11.72 5.98
N SER A 20 7.36 12.31 6.98
CA SER A 20 8.00 12.80 8.21
C SER A 20 8.07 11.77 9.34
N GLY A 21 7.64 10.51 9.11
CA GLY A 21 7.78 9.42 10.08
C GLY A 21 6.95 9.55 11.36
N ASN A 22 5.94 10.43 11.39
CA ASN A 22 5.12 10.66 12.58
C ASN A 22 3.66 10.29 12.32
N ALA A 23 3.39 8.98 12.33
CA ALA A 23 2.09 8.39 12.01
C ALA A 23 0.94 8.96 12.85
N VAL A 24 1.22 9.28 14.12
CA VAL A 24 0.25 9.81 15.10
C VAL A 24 -0.31 11.17 14.67
N LEU A 25 0.52 12.02 14.06
CA LEU A 25 0.09 13.34 13.58
C LEU A 25 -0.66 13.26 12.26
N GLY A 26 -0.44 12.22 11.45
CA GLY A 26 -1.08 12.06 10.13
C GLY A 26 -2.55 11.62 10.19
N ILE A 27 -2.94 10.85 11.22
CA ILE A 27 -4.27 10.25 11.33
C ILE A 27 -5.40 11.28 11.39
N PRO A 28 -5.33 12.35 12.21
CA PRO A 28 -6.39 13.37 12.22
C PRO A 28 -6.59 14.06 10.86
N TYR A 29 -5.51 14.28 10.10
CA TYR A 29 -5.59 14.89 8.77
C TYR A 29 -6.19 13.95 7.72
N ALA A 30 -5.83 12.66 7.77
CA ALA A 30 -6.43 11.65 6.91
C ALA A 30 -7.93 11.50 7.16
N LEU A 31 -8.34 11.45 8.44
CA LEU A 31 -9.75 11.38 8.84
C LEU A 31 -10.54 12.64 8.45
N ALA A 32 -9.98 13.83 8.61
CA ALA A 32 -10.62 15.07 8.16
C ALA A 32 -10.82 15.08 6.63
N SER A 33 -9.81 14.63 5.89
CA SER A 33 -9.87 14.50 4.43
C SER A 33 -10.94 13.49 4.00
N LEU A 34 -11.05 12.35 4.68
CA LEU A 34 -12.09 11.35 4.43
C LEU A 34 -13.49 11.90 4.69
N SER A 35 -13.69 12.63 5.78
CA SER A 35 -14.98 13.25 6.11
C SER A 35 -15.38 14.27 5.04
N PHE A 36 -14.42 15.04 4.54
CA PHE A 36 -14.64 15.98 3.44
C PHE A 36 -14.96 15.27 2.11
N CYS A 37 -14.26 14.19 1.76
CA CYS A 37 -14.50 13.46 0.51
C CYS A 37 -15.90 12.85 0.44
N LYS A 38 -16.44 12.37 1.57
CA LYS A 38 -17.82 11.84 1.67
C LYS A 38 -18.87 12.88 1.28
N SER A 39 -18.63 14.16 1.56
CA SER A 39 -19.57 15.25 1.28
C SER A 39 -19.64 15.66 -0.20
N PHE A 40 -18.69 15.21 -1.04
CA PHE A 40 -18.57 15.64 -2.45
C PHE A 40 -18.56 14.48 -3.47
N ASN A 41 -18.93 13.26 -3.08
CA ASN A 41 -18.93 12.05 -3.94
C ASN A 41 -17.59 11.84 -4.68
N LEU A 42 -16.47 12.15 -4.03
CA LEU A 42 -15.14 11.94 -4.61
C LEU A 42 -14.66 10.53 -4.30
N ASP A 43 -15.29 9.53 -4.89
CA ASP A 43 -15.11 8.11 -4.53
C ASP A 43 -13.65 7.66 -4.63
N LEU A 44 -12.94 8.05 -5.70
CA LEU A 44 -11.51 7.72 -5.85
C LEU A 44 -10.63 8.43 -4.81
N LEU A 45 -10.93 9.69 -4.48
CA LEU A 45 -10.16 10.44 -3.48
C LEU A 45 -10.39 9.89 -2.07
N LYS A 46 -11.64 9.51 -1.77
CA LYS A 46 -12.00 8.80 -0.54
C LYS A 46 -11.25 7.48 -0.44
N ALA A 47 -11.26 6.67 -1.50
CA ALA A 47 -10.56 5.39 -1.54
C ALA A 47 -9.04 5.55 -1.35
N SER A 48 -8.43 6.53 -2.01
CA SER A 48 -7.01 6.88 -1.86
C SER A 48 -6.67 7.34 -0.44
N ALA A 49 -7.55 8.14 0.18
CA ALA A 49 -7.39 8.55 1.57
C ALA A 49 -7.54 7.38 2.55
N THR A 50 -8.46 6.44 2.29
CA THR A 50 -8.62 5.21 3.08
C THR A 50 -7.36 4.35 3.00
N LEU A 51 -6.79 4.17 1.80
CA LEU A 51 -5.55 3.43 1.61
C LEU A 51 -4.42 4.02 2.44
N THR A 52 -4.25 5.33 2.40
CA THR A 52 -3.16 5.96 3.15
C THR A 52 -3.40 5.93 4.66
N LEU A 53 -4.66 6.06 5.10
CA LEU A 53 -5.00 5.85 6.51
C LEU A 53 -4.57 4.44 6.95
N ALA A 54 -4.77 3.42 6.12
CA ALA A 54 -4.37 2.06 6.43
C ALA A 54 -2.84 1.87 6.44
N GLU A 55 -2.11 2.51 5.51
CA GLU A 55 -0.64 2.59 5.56
C GLU A 55 -0.15 3.20 6.88
N LEU A 56 -0.82 4.26 7.36
CA LEU A 56 -0.51 4.89 8.65
C LEU A 56 -0.81 3.97 9.83
N TRP A 57 -1.93 3.24 9.82
CA TRP A 57 -2.24 2.23 10.84
C TRP A 57 -1.16 1.15 10.93
N LEU A 58 -0.67 0.66 9.77
CA LEU A 58 0.43 -0.30 9.75
C LEU A 58 1.73 0.28 10.32
N SER A 59 2.01 1.56 10.09
CA SER A 59 3.19 2.22 10.65
C SER A 59 3.13 2.42 12.17
N LEU A 60 1.94 2.37 12.78
CA LEU A 60 1.79 2.38 14.24
C LEU A 60 2.10 1.04 14.90
N GLY A 61 2.01 -0.06 14.15
CA GLY A 61 2.35 -1.40 14.63
C GLY A 61 1.44 -2.51 14.10
N SER A 62 1.88 -3.75 14.30
CA SER A 62 1.19 -4.97 13.86
C SER A 62 -0.17 -5.19 14.53
N SER A 63 -0.39 -4.65 15.73
CA SER A 63 -1.67 -4.72 16.46
C SER A 63 -2.85 -4.09 15.72
N HIS A 64 -2.58 -3.25 14.70
CA HIS A 64 -3.60 -2.55 13.93
C HIS A 64 -3.81 -3.10 12.52
N ALA A 65 -3.13 -4.20 12.16
CA ALA A 65 -3.23 -4.79 10.82
C ALA A 65 -4.68 -5.11 10.41
N GLN A 66 -5.43 -5.75 11.30
CA GLN A 66 -6.86 -6.07 11.11
C GLN A 66 -7.75 -4.83 10.99
N SER A 67 -7.44 -3.77 11.74
CA SER A 67 -8.16 -2.48 11.66
C SER A 67 -7.90 -1.74 10.35
N ALA A 68 -6.77 -2.00 9.70
CA ALA A 68 -6.43 -1.47 8.38
C ALA A 68 -7.05 -2.30 7.25
N LEU A 69 -7.13 -3.63 7.39
CA LEU A 69 -7.55 -4.54 6.34
C LEU A 69 -9.02 -4.32 5.91
N ALA A 70 -9.96 -4.28 6.86
CA ALA A 70 -11.38 -4.13 6.55
C ALA A 70 -11.74 -2.85 5.77
N PRO A 71 -11.21 -1.65 6.13
CA PRO A 71 -11.38 -0.45 5.33
C PRO A 71 -10.77 -0.53 3.93
N ILE A 72 -9.61 -1.18 3.77
CA ILE A 72 -8.98 -1.34 2.46
C ILE A 72 -9.86 -2.22 1.57
N HIS A 73 -10.33 -3.38 2.05
CA HIS A 73 -11.25 -4.27 1.31
C HIS A 73 -12.51 -3.55 0.81
N GLY A 74 -13.07 -2.66 1.63
CA GLY A 74 -14.20 -1.81 1.19
C GLY A 74 -13.83 -0.77 0.11
N ALA A 75 -12.56 -0.37 0.01
CA ALA A 75 -12.06 0.59 -0.97
C ALA A 75 -11.56 -0.07 -2.27
N PHE A 76 -11.22 -1.37 -2.24
CA PHE A 76 -10.66 -2.13 -3.36
C PHE A 76 -11.43 -1.98 -4.68
N PRO A 77 -12.77 -2.10 -4.73
CA PRO A 77 -13.51 -1.95 -5.98
C PRO A 77 -13.26 -0.61 -6.69
N VAL A 78 -13.11 0.47 -5.91
CA VAL A 78 -12.83 1.80 -6.45
C VAL A 78 -11.35 1.95 -6.80
N LEU A 79 -10.45 1.45 -5.95
CA LEU A 79 -9.00 1.52 -6.18
C LEU A 79 -8.60 0.74 -7.44
N LEU A 80 -9.07 -0.49 -7.60
CA LEU A 80 -8.73 -1.33 -8.75
C LEU A 80 -9.46 -0.92 -10.03
N GLY A 81 -10.73 -0.50 -9.92
CA GLY A 81 -11.52 -0.12 -11.09
C GLY A 81 -11.18 1.26 -11.65
N HIS A 82 -10.85 2.23 -10.78
CA HIS A 82 -10.71 3.64 -11.17
C HIS A 82 -9.36 4.24 -10.78
N GLY A 83 -8.52 3.53 -10.03
CA GLY A 83 -7.17 3.97 -9.67
C GLY A 83 -6.17 3.73 -10.79
N GLY A 84 -5.20 4.66 -10.91
CA GLY A 84 -4.02 4.45 -11.75
C GLY A 84 -3.14 3.31 -11.23
N LEU A 85 -2.24 2.83 -12.09
CA LEU A 85 -1.29 1.73 -11.81
C LEU A 85 -0.60 1.88 -10.44
N GLU A 86 -0.09 3.07 -10.12
CA GLU A 86 0.56 3.34 -8.83
C GLU A 86 -0.37 3.09 -7.64
N LEU A 87 -1.61 3.58 -7.73
CA LEU A 87 -2.57 3.49 -6.63
C LEU A 87 -3.03 2.06 -6.39
N ARG A 88 -3.18 1.27 -7.47
CA ARG A 88 -3.49 -0.15 -7.39
C ARG A 88 -2.34 -0.94 -6.78
N ALA A 89 -1.12 -0.73 -7.26
CA ALA A 89 0.06 -1.38 -6.73
C ALA A 89 0.26 -1.08 -5.24
N ARG A 90 0.06 0.18 -4.82
CA ARG A 90 0.07 0.53 -3.38
C ARG A 90 -1.02 -0.17 -2.58
N ALA A 91 -2.22 -0.33 -3.14
CA ALA A 91 -3.31 -1.05 -2.48
C ALA A 91 -2.93 -2.52 -2.21
N PHE A 92 -2.43 -3.21 -3.24
CA PHE A 92 -1.97 -4.59 -3.12
C PHE A 92 -0.78 -4.76 -2.16
N ILE A 93 0.23 -3.87 -2.21
CA ILE A 93 1.35 -3.91 -1.25
C ILE A 93 0.86 -3.70 0.18
N THR A 94 -0.09 -2.77 0.38
CA THR A 94 -0.63 -2.50 1.73
C THR A 94 -1.42 -3.68 2.26
N GLU A 95 -2.24 -4.32 1.42
CA GLU A 95 -2.95 -5.55 1.75
C GLU A 95 -1.98 -6.68 2.14
N ALA A 96 -0.96 -6.92 1.32
CA ALA A 96 0.08 -7.91 1.60
C ALA A 96 0.77 -7.63 2.95
N LYS A 97 1.10 -6.36 3.25
CA LYS A 97 1.66 -5.97 4.54
C LYS A 97 0.70 -6.19 5.70
N CYS A 98 -0.61 -5.95 5.52
CA CYS A 98 -1.62 -6.25 6.54
C CYS A 98 -1.61 -7.74 6.89
N TYR A 99 -1.63 -8.62 5.89
CA TYR A 99 -1.56 -10.08 6.12
C TYR A 99 -0.25 -10.49 6.79
N LEU A 100 0.89 -9.95 6.36
CA LEU A 100 2.19 -10.28 6.95
C LEU A 100 2.38 -9.75 8.38
N ALA A 101 1.67 -8.69 8.74
CA ALA A 101 1.69 -8.10 10.09
C ALA A 101 0.70 -8.77 11.05
N ASP A 102 -0.30 -9.48 10.52
CA ASP A 102 -1.29 -10.18 11.33
C ASP A 102 -0.72 -11.48 11.90
N SER A 103 -0.74 -11.61 13.23
CA SER A 103 -0.29 -12.81 13.94
C SER A 103 -1.18 -14.03 13.73
N SER A 104 -2.45 -13.83 13.33
CA SER A 104 -3.40 -14.91 13.08
C SER A 104 -3.30 -15.49 11.67
N PHE A 105 -2.61 -14.81 10.77
CA PHE A 105 -2.45 -15.24 9.39
C PHE A 105 -1.22 -16.14 9.21
N SER A 106 -1.42 -17.31 8.61
CA SER A 106 -0.35 -18.25 8.29
C SER A 106 -0.01 -18.19 6.80
N VAL A 107 1.14 -17.60 6.48
CA VAL A 107 1.64 -17.50 5.10
C VAL A 107 1.83 -18.89 4.46
N SER A 108 2.10 -19.92 5.27
CA SER A 108 2.29 -21.29 4.79
C SER A 108 0.99 -21.96 4.35
N GLU A 109 -0.15 -21.54 4.88
CA GLU A 109 -1.46 -22.11 4.57
C GLU A 109 -2.07 -21.45 3.32
N GLU A 110 -1.95 -20.12 3.22
CA GLU A 110 -2.55 -19.34 2.13
C GLU A 110 -1.53 -18.36 1.50
N PRO A 111 -0.44 -18.86 0.88
CA PRO A 111 0.63 -18.00 0.36
C PRO A 111 0.16 -17.09 -0.78
N GLU A 112 -0.78 -17.56 -1.61
CA GLU A 112 -1.27 -16.81 -2.78
C GLU A 112 -2.06 -15.55 -2.37
N MET A 113 -2.63 -15.50 -1.16
CA MET A 113 -3.28 -14.29 -0.63
C MET A 113 -2.30 -13.10 -0.48
N VAL A 114 -1.00 -13.38 -0.42
CA VAL A 114 0.06 -12.37 -0.34
C VAL A 114 0.84 -12.29 -1.65
N LEU A 115 1.15 -13.44 -2.27
CA LEU A 115 1.97 -13.48 -3.48
C LEU A 115 1.27 -12.92 -4.72
N GLU A 116 -0.01 -13.24 -4.95
CA GLU A 116 -0.74 -12.74 -6.13
C GLU A 116 -0.85 -11.19 -6.13
N PRO A 117 -1.29 -10.54 -5.04
CA PRO A 117 -1.25 -9.08 -4.94
C PRO A 117 0.14 -8.49 -5.20
N LEU A 118 1.19 -9.10 -4.65
CA LEU A 118 2.56 -8.61 -4.80
C LEU A 118 3.09 -8.77 -6.23
N ARG A 119 2.77 -9.88 -6.92
CA ARG A 119 3.10 -10.07 -8.35
C ARG A 119 2.44 -8.99 -9.18
N GLN A 120 1.13 -8.80 -9.02
CA GLN A 120 0.38 -7.78 -9.78
C GLN A 120 0.91 -6.37 -9.50
N ALA A 121 1.24 -6.06 -8.24
CA ALA A 121 1.84 -4.78 -7.88
C ALA A 121 3.22 -4.60 -8.54
N SER A 122 4.06 -5.63 -8.55
CA SER A 122 5.39 -5.56 -9.14
C SER A 122 5.34 -5.29 -10.65
N GLU A 123 4.45 -5.97 -11.38
CA GLU A 123 4.24 -5.76 -12.82
C GLU A 123 3.76 -4.34 -13.12
N ASP A 124 2.74 -3.86 -12.39
CA ASP A 124 2.20 -2.50 -12.53
C ASP A 124 3.29 -1.44 -12.27
N LEU A 125 4.22 -1.70 -11.35
CA LEU A 125 5.28 -0.76 -10.97
C LEU A 125 6.49 -0.81 -11.89
N GLU A 126 6.82 -1.97 -12.45
CA GLU A 126 7.83 -2.12 -13.49
C GLU A 126 7.40 -1.33 -14.75
N LEU A 127 6.13 -1.41 -15.14
CA LEU A 127 5.57 -0.64 -16.26
C LEU A 127 5.66 0.88 -16.04
N LEU A 128 5.54 1.33 -14.79
CA LEU A 128 5.67 2.73 -14.41
C LEU A 128 7.11 3.17 -14.18
N GLU A 129 8.08 2.26 -14.25
CA GLU A 129 9.47 2.47 -13.84
C GLU A 129 9.60 3.03 -12.41
N TYR A 130 8.63 2.71 -11.53
CA TYR A 130 8.64 3.20 -10.16
C TYR A 130 9.52 2.30 -9.27
N HIS A 131 10.82 2.39 -9.48
CA HIS A 131 11.83 1.49 -8.90
C HIS A 131 11.78 1.37 -7.37
N LYS A 132 11.48 2.47 -6.65
CA LYS A 132 11.43 2.45 -5.18
C LYS A 132 10.35 1.51 -4.66
N LEU A 133 9.15 1.62 -5.21
CA LEU A 133 8.01 0.82 -4.76
C LEU A 133 8.08 -0.60 -5.33
N ALA A 134 8.61 -0.76 -6.56
CA ALA A 134 8.87 -2.07 -7.16
C ALA A 134 9.86 -2.89 -6.31
N ALA A 135 10.95 -2.27 -5.85
CA ALA A 135 11.90 -2.88 -4.94
C ALA A 135 11.19 -3.36 -3.66
N GLU A 136 10.33 -2.53 -3.06
CA GLU A 136 9.59 -2.93 -1.87
C GLU A 136 8.70 -4.16 -2.11
N ALA A 137 7.99 -4.24 -3.25
CA ALA A 137 7.20 -5.41 -3.61
C ALA A 137 8.07 -6.68 -3.72
N PHE A 138 9.18 -6.62 -4.44
CA PHE A 138 10.10 -7.76 -4.59
C PHE A 138 10.76 -8.17 -3.27
N TYR A 139 11.07 -7.22 -2.39
CA TYR A 139 11.58 -7.51 -1.05
C TYR A 139 10.56 -8.30 -0.23
N LEU A 140 9.29 -7.88 -0.24
CA LEU A 140 8.21 -8.60 0.46
C LEU A 140 7.99 -10.00 -0.13
N MET A 141 8.05 -10.15 -1.46
CA MET A 141 7.98 -11.46 -2.12
C MET A 141 9.12 -12.37 -1.67
N ALA A 142 10.35 -11.86 -1.61
CA ALA A 142 11.50 -12.62 -1.14
C ALA A 142 11.31 -13.10 0.30
N ILE A 143 10.79 -12.27 1.21
CA ILE A 143 10.47 -12.69 2.58
C ILE A 143 9.44 -13.82 2.59
N VAL A 144 8.40 -13.73 1.77
CA VAL A 144 7.36 -14.77 1.68
C VAL A 144 7.94 -16.08 1.15
N TYR A 145 8.71 -16.04 0.07
CA TYR A 145 9.35 -17.24 -0.49
C TYR A 145 10.35 -17.89 0.47
N ASP A 146 11.09 -17.09 1.24
CA ASP A 146 11.99 -17.58 2.29
C ASP A 146 11.22 -18.33 3.38
N LYS A 147 10.09 -17.77 3.86
CA LYS A 147 9.18 -18.43 4.82
C LYS A 147 8.60 -19.75 4.27
N LEU A 148 8.37 -19.83 2.97
CA LEU A 148 7.87 -21.04 2.28
C LEU A 148 8.97 -22.05 1.94
N GLY A 149 10.25 -21.71 2.16
CA GLY A 149 11.39 -22.55 1.77
C GLY A 149 11.63 -22.63 0.25
N GLN A 150 11.00 -21.74 -0.54
CA GLN A 150 11.12 -21.71 -2.00
C GLN A 150 12.33 -20.87 -2.43
N LEU A 151 13.53 -21.45 -2.28
CA LEU A 151 14.79 -20.74 -2.46
C LEU A 151 15.00 -20.19 -3.89
N ASP A 152 14.59 -20.92 -4.92
CA ASP A 152 14.73 -20.48 -6.31
C ASP A 152 13.91 -19.21 -6.58
N HIS A 153 12.66 -19.18 -6.12
CA HIS A 153 11.78 -18.01 -6.24
C HIS A 153 12.25 -16.85 -5.37
N ARG A 154 12.77 -17.14 -4.17
CA ARG A 154 13.38 -16.13 -3.30
C ARG A 154 14.55 -15.44 -3.99
N GLU A 155 15.45 -16.21 -4.60
CA GLU A 155 16.65 -15.66 -5.24
C GLU A 155 16.30 -14.85 -6.49
N ALA A 156 15.29 -15.30 -7.26
CA ALA A 156 14.74 -14.53 -8.38
C ALA A 156 14.18 -13.18 -7.90
N ALA A 157 13.36 -13.17 -6.84
CA ALA A 157 12.83 -11.94 -6.26
C ALA A 157 13.94 -11.03 -5.71
N ALA A 158 14.97 -11.58 -5.07
CA ALA A 158 16.12 -10.83 -4.57
C ALA A 158 16.94 -10.21 -5.70
N SER A 159 17.08 -10.89 -6.84
CA SER A 159 17.72 -10.35 -8.05
C SER A 159 16.94 -9.16 -8.60
N SER A 160 15.60 -9.29 -8.72
CA SER A 160 14.73 -8.18 -9.16
C SER A 160 14.78 -7.00 -8.18
N PHE A 161 14.75 -7.26 -6.87
CA PHE A 161 14.98 -6.23 -5.85
C PHE A 161 16.29 -5.49 -6.08
N ARG A 162 17.39 -6.22 -6.23
CA ARG A 162 18.72 -5.64 -6.47
C ARG A 162 18.74 -4.78 -7.72
N LYS A 163 18.15 -5.25 -8.83
CA LYS A 163 18.03 -4.50 -10.09
C LYS A 163 17.36 -3.14 -9.87
N HIS A 164 16.26 -3.09 -9.13
CA HIS A 164 15.56 -1.84 -8.85
C HIS A 164 16.32 -0.92 -7.89
N ILE A 165 16.97 -1.47 -6.86
CA ILE A 165 17.81 -0.66 -5.96
C ILE A 165 18.99 -0.04 -6.70
N THR A 166 19.61 -0.75 -7.66
CA THR A 166 20.71 -0.19 -8.46
C THR A 166 20.26 0.87 -9.47
N ALA A 167 18.96 0.95 -9.75
CA ALA A 167 18.37 1.93 -10.67
C ALA A 167 17.83 3.18 -9.94
N LEU A 168 17.93 3.24 -8.60
CA LEU A 168 17.59 4.41 -7.78
C LEU A 168 18.74 5.42 -7.72
#